data_AF-A0AAW0TR18-F1
#
_entry.id   AF-A0AAW0TR18-F1
#
_cell.length_a   1.000
_cell.length_b   1.000
_cell.length_c   1.000
_cell.angle_alpha   90.00
_cell.angle_beta   90.00
_cell.angle_gamma   90.00
#
_symmetry.space_group_name_H-M   'P 1'
#
loop_
_entity.id
_entity.type
_entity.pdbx_description
1 polymer ?
#
loop_
_entity_poly.entity_id
_entity_poly.type
_entity_poly.pdbx_seq_one_letter_code
_entity_poly.pdbx_strand_id
1 'polypeptide(L)' 'MGCVFSGVGYLDLERLDGVGCLEYDEDSARLEDALLREELDKYKARLKDFEDKQRSFKPFATASTAK' A
#
# COMPACT_ATOMS: atom_id res chain seq x y z
N MET A 1 -2.99 -7.52 0.42
CA MET A 1 -1.85 -8.32 0.92
C MET A 1 -1.84 -9.57 0.08
N GLY A 2 -1.23 -9.47 -1.10
CA GLY A 2 -1.20 -10.55 -2.09
C GLY A 2 0.04 -11.40 -1.88
N CYS A 3 -0.07 -12.70 -2.07
CA CYS A 3 1.10 -13.56 -2.12
C CYS A 3 1.70 -13.47 -3.53
N VAL A 4 3.00 -13.16 -3.63
CA VAL A 4 3.73 -13.16 -4.90
C VAL A 4 4.29 -14.55 -5.14
N PHE A 5 3.98 -15.13 -6.30
CA PHE A 5 4.48 -16.43 -6.71
C PHE A 5 5.20 -16.28 -8.04
N SER A 6 6.41 -16.83 -8.12
CA SER A 6 7.18 -16.93 -9.35
C SER A 6 7.16 -18.39 -9.80
N GLY A 7 6.91 -18.62 -11.09
CA GLY A 7 6.83 -19.98 -11.62
C GLY A 7 7.51 -20.10 -12.96
N VAL A 8 8.23 -21.19 -13.14
CA VAL A 8 8.74 -21.64 -14.43
C VAL A 8 8.03 -22.93 -14.82
N GLY A 9 7.57 -22.99 -16.06
CA GLY A 9 6.89 -24.14 -16.61
C GLY A 9 7.22 -24.30 -18.09
N TYR A 10 7.05 -25.51 -18.59
CA TYR A 10 7.17 -25.80 -20.01
C TYR A 10 5.82 -26.22 -20.56
N LEU A 11 5.55 -25.81 -21.80
CA LEU A 11 4.34 -26.12 -22.54
C LEU A 11 4.74 -26.88 -23.81
N ASP A 12 4.21 -28.09 -23.96
CA ASP A 12 4.29 -28.87 -25.19
C ASP A 12 3.22 -28.34 -26.16
N LEU A 13 3.66 -27.81 -27.30
CA LEU A 13 2.80 -27.17 -28.30
C LEU A 13 2.05 -28.18 -29.19
N GLU A 14 2.49 -29.43 -29.27
CA GLU A 14 1.81 -30.46 -30.07
C GLU A 14 0.69 -31.13 -29.29
N ARG A 15 0.91 -31.35 -27.98
CA ARG A 15 -0.08 -31.99 -27.09
C ARG A 15 -0.91 -31.01 -26.28
N LEU A 16 -0.60 -29.71 -26.37
CA LEU A 16 -1.20 -28.64 -25.55
C LEU A 16 -1.18 -28.97 -24.06
N ASP A 17 -0.12 -29.66 -23.62
CA ASP A 17 0.05 -30.13 -22.25
C ASP A 17 1.33 -29.53 -21.68
N GLY A 18 1.33 -29.21 -20.39
CA GLY A 18 2.43 -28.48 -19.78
C GLY A 18 2.43 -28.61 -18.28
N VAL A 19 3.62 -28.61 -17.71
CA VAL A 19 3.81 -28.65 -16.26
C VAL A 19 4.57 -27.40 -15.84
N GLY A 20 4.08 -26.74 -14.81
CA GLY A 20 4.74 -25.63 -14.15
C GLY A 20 4.69 -25.81 -12.64
N CYS A 21 5.74 -25.37 -11.97
CA CYS A 21 5.76 -25.24 -10.52
C CYS A 21 5.66 -23.76 -10.15
N LEU A 22 4.85 -23.44 -9.15
CA LEU A 22 4.80 -22.12 -8.54
C LEU A 22 5.60 -22.17 -7.24
N GLU A 23 6.62 -21.32 -7.14
CA GLU A 23 7.39 -21.10 -5.94
C GLU A 23 6.99 -19.76 -5.32
N TYR A 24 6.92 -19.72 -3.99
CA TYR A 24 6.65 -18.47 -3.29
C TYR A 24 7.91 -17.61 -3.32
N ASP A 25 7.80 -16.41 -3.88
CA ASP A 25 8.91 -15.47 -3.93
C ASP A 25 8.83 -14.51 -2.74
N GLU A 26 9.51 -14.90 -1.66
CA GLU A 26 9.60 -14.12 -0.42
C GLU A 26 10.25 -12.74 -0.65
N ASP A 27 11.18 -12.63 -1.59
CA ASP A 27 11.91 -11.38 -1.86
C ASP A 27 10.99 -10.37 -2.55
N SER A 28 10.27 -10.82 -3.57
CA SER A 28 9.28 -10.01 -4.27
C SER A 28 8.12 -9.62 -3.35
N ALA A 29 7.65 -10.55 -2.51
CA ALA A 29 6.61 -10.26 -1.52
C ALA A 29 7.06 -9.18 -0.52
N ARG A 30 8.30 -9.25 -0.03
CA ARG A 30 8.86 -8.22 0.88
C ARG A 30 8.99 -6.86 0.20
N LEU A 31 9.39 -6.84 -1.07
CA LEU A 31 9.52 -5.61 -1.86
C LEU A 31 8.16 -4.93 -2.05
N GLU A 32 7.13 -5.69 -2.45
CA GLU A 32 5.79 -5.15 -2.60
C GLU A 32 5.24 -4.61 -1.26
N ASP A 33 5.42 -5.35 -0.17
CA ASP A 33 4.98 -4.92 1.16
C ASP A 33 5.69 -3.63 1.61
N ALA A 34 6.99 -3.49 1.32
CA ALA A 34 7.75 -2.28 1.64
C ALA A 34 7.25 -1.07 0.83
N LEU A 35 7.03 -1.27 -0.48
CA LEU A 35 6.57 -0.22 -1.39
C LEU A 35 5.15 0.23 -1.05
N LEU A 36 4.27 -0.72 -0.73
CA LEU A 36 2.92 -0.43 -0.25
C LEU A 36 2.93 0.35 1.06
N ARG A 37 3.77 -0.04 2.03
CA ARG A 37 3.90 0.69 3.30
C ARG A 37 4.38 2.11 3.08
N GLU A 38 5.37 2.31 2.22
CA GLU A 38 5.91 3.63 1.92
C GLU A 38 4.82 4.56 1.34
N GLU A 39 4.01 4.06 0.41
CA GLU A 39 2.94 4.85 -0.19
C GLU A 39 1.83 5.18 0.83
N LEU A 40 1.50 4.22 1.70
CA LEU A 40 0.55 4.42 2.78
C LEU A 40 1.02 5.49 3.76
N ASP A 41 2.30 5.50 4.09
CA ASP A 41 2.88 6.47 5.02
C ASP A 41 2.97 7.87 4.40
N LYS A 42 3.30 7.98 3.11
CA LYS A 42 3.20 9.25 2.37
C LYS A 42 1.78 9.79 2.38
N TYR A 43 0.78 8.92 2.18
CA TYR A 43 -0.63 9.32 2.19
C TYR A 43 -1.08 9.78 3.58
N LYS A 44 -0.72 9.03 4.63
CA LYS A 44 -0.98 9.41 6.03
C LYS A 44 -0.34 10.74 6.40
N ALA A 45 0.91 10.96 6.00
CA ALA A 45 1.62 12.22 6.28
C ALA A 45 0.91 13.42 5.66
N ARG A 46 0.50 13.32 4.38
CA ARG A 46 -0.28 14.37 3.71
C ARG A 46 -1.62 14.63 4.39
N LEU A 47 -2.30 13.58 4.84
CA LEU A 47 -3.57 13.70 5.54
C LEU A 47 -3.40 14.41 6.89
N LYS A 48 -2.36 14.03 7.64
CA LYS A 48 -2.03 14.61 8.94
C LYS A 48 -1.66 16.09 8.83
N ASP A 49 -0.86 16.46 7.83
CA ASP A 49 -0.51 17.86 7.57
C ASP A 49 -1.76 18.71 7.25
N PHE A 50 -2.77 18.09 6.63
CA PHE A 50 -4.04 18.74 6.34
C PHE A 50 -4.89 18.92 7.61
N GLU A 51 -4.97 17.91 8.46
CA GLU A 51 -5.65 17.97 9.76
C GLU A 51 -5.02 19.00 10.70
N ASP A 52 -3.68 19.04 10.79
CA ASP A 52 -2.96 20.00 11.63
C ASP A 52 -3.16 21.44 11.14
N LYS A 53 -3.18 21.67 9.82
CA LYS A 53 -3.54 22.98 9.25
C LYS A 53 -4.98 23.38 9.58
N GLN A 54 -5.95 22.48 9.45
CA GLN A 54 -7.33 22.76 9.86
C GLN A 54 -7.46 23.06 11.36
N ARG A 55 -6.66 22.38 12.20
CA ARG A 55 -6.66 22.61 13.65
C ARG A 55 -6.00 23.94 14.04
N SER A 56 -4.93 24.33 13.35
CA SER A 56 -4.31 25.66 13.50
C SER A 56 -5.19 26.79 12.96
N PHE A 57 -6.07 26.50 11.99
CA PHE A 57 -7.05 27.41 11.43
C PHE A 57 -8.38 27.40 12.19
N LYS A 58 -8.44 26.88 13.42
CA LYS A 58 -9.45 27.37 14.37
C LYS A 58 -8.95 28.73 14.86
N PRO A 59 -9.39 29.86 14.27
CA PRO A 59 -9.25 31.11 14.99
C PRO A 59 -9.95 30.90 16.33
N PHE A 60 -9.35 31.50 17.34
CA PHE A 60 -9.92 31.76 18.64
C PHE A 60 -11.29 32.45 18.47
N ALA A 61 -12.33 31.71 18.12
CA ALA A 61 -13.70 32.14 17.87
C ALA A 61 -14.56 31.09 18.59
N THR A 62 -15.17 31.34 19.74
CA THR A 62 -15.55 32.58 20.40
C THR A 62 -15.62 32.28 21.90
N ALA A 63 -14.62 32.68 22.68
CA ALA A 63 -14.67 32.65 24.14
C ALA A 63 -14.85 34.09 24.67
N SER A 64 -15.92 34.75 24.26
CA SER A 64 -16.37 36.00 24.88
C SER A 64 -17.87 36.17 24.70
N THR A 65 -18.55 36.31 25.83
CA THR A 65 -19.93 36.80 26.01
C THR A 65 -21.04 35.74 26.01
N ALA A 66 -21.36 35.27 27.22
CA ALA A 66 -22.74 35.23 27.69
C ALA A 66 -22.68 35.41 29.21
N LYS A 67 -22.84 36.67 29.63
CA LYS A 67 -23.19 37.08 30.99
C LYS A 67 -24.71 37.03 31.11
#